data_AF-A0A139NS65-F1
#
_entry.id   AF-A0A139NS65-F1
#
_cell.length_a   1.000
_cell.length_b   1.000
_cell.length_c   1.000
_cell.angle_alpha   90.00
_cell.angle_beta   90.00
_cell.angle_gamma   90.00
#
_symmetry.space_group_name_H-M   'P 1'
#
loop_
_entity.id
_entity.type
_entity.pdbx_description
1 polymer ?
#
loop_
_entity_poly.entity_id
_entity_poly.type
_entity_poly.pdbx_seq_one_letter_code
_entity_poly.pdbx_strand_id
1 'polypeptide(L)'
;MSTLYLGSMISLASVVSAALAILSALIFPAFGFLLPGYDPFFTLIIITLALIIIVRHRDNIQRIKQKKENLIPWGLNLTHQEPEKK
;
A
#
# COMPACT_ATOMS: atom_id res chain seq x y z
N MET A 1 9.72 -5.80 -0.35
CA MET A 1 11.00 -6.10 0.36
C MET A 1 11.86 -4.86 0.56
N SER A 2 12.18 -4.08 -0.47
CA SER A 2 13.06 -2.89 -0.32
C SER A 2 12.49 -1.81 0.60
N THR A 3 11.18 -1.54 0.55
CA THR A 3 10.50 -0.54 1.41
C THR A 3 10.46 -0.94 2.88
N LEU A 4 10.42 -2.23 3.19
CA LEU A 4 10.49 -2.77 4.55
C LEU A 4 11.85 -2.48 5.17
N TYR A 5 12.92 -2.74 4.40
CA TYR A 5 14.29 -2.53 4.85
C TYR A 5 14.64 -1.05 5.03
N LEU A 6 14.13 -0.19 4.13
CA LEU A 6 14.35 1.26 4.16
C LEU A 6 13.58 1.96 5.29
N GLY A 7 12.34 1.52 5.56
CA GLY A 7 11.48 2.13 6.56
C GLY A 7 11.52 1.47 7.94
N SER A 8 12.03 0.24 8.07
CA SER A 8 11.90 -0.59 9.28
C SER A 8 10.45 -0.73 9.77
N MET A 9 9.49 -0.67 8.86
CA MET A 9 8.05 -0.70 9.16
C MET A 9 7.31 -1.63 8.20
N ILE A 10 6.63 -2.64 8.74
CA ILE A 10 5.81 -3.59 7.98
C ILE A 10 4.61 -2.88 7.34
N SER A 11 4.02 -1.94 8.06
CA SER A 11 2.91 -1.10 7.61
C SER A 11 3.30 -0.23 6.41
N LEU A 12 4.47 0.40 6.42
CA LEU A 12 4.96 1.22 5.31
C LEU A 12 5.13 0.38 4.04
N ALA A 13 5.75 -0.79 4.16
CA ALA A 13 5.90 -1.72 3.05
C ALA A 13 4.53 -2.16 2.49
N SER A 14 3.60 -2.50 3.37
CA SER A 14 2.23 -2.88 3.00
C SER A 14 1.46 -1.75 2.31
N VAL A 15 1.59 -0.51 2.79
CA VAL A 15 0.92 0.66 2.20
C VAL A 15 1.49 0.99 0.82
N VAL A 16 2.82 0.91 0.64
CA VAL A 16 3.44 1.13 -0.68
C VAL A 16 3.05 0.03 -1.66
N SER A 17 3.05 -1.24 -1.23
CA SER A 17 2.57 -2.35 -2.07
C SER A 17 1.10 -2.17 -2.47
N ALA A 18 0.25 -1.72 -1.53
CA ALA A 18 -1.14 -1.42 -1.82
C ALA A 18 -1.31 -0.25 -2.82
N ALA A 19 -0.52 0.81 -2.68
CA ALA A 19 -0.53 1.94 -3.62
C ALA A 19 -0.13 1.48 -5.04
N LEU A 20 0.92 0.65 -5.16
CA LEU A 20 1.33 0.07 -6.43
C LEU A 20 0.26 -0.88 -7.01
N ALA A 21 -0.43 -1.64 -6.17
CA ALA A 21 -1.52 -2.52 -6.60
C ALA A 21 -2.71 -1.71 -7.14
N ILE A 22 -3.10 -0.62 -6.47
CA ILE A 22 -4.17 0.28 -6.93
C ILE A 22 -3.77 0.97 -8.23
N LEU A 23 -2.56 1.52 -8.31
CA LEU A 23 -2.06 2.15 -9.53
C LEU A 23 -2.03 1.16 -10.69
N SER A 24 -1.50 -0.04 -10.46
CA SER A 24 -1.52 -1.11 -11.46
C SER A 24 -2.95 -1.47 -11.86
N ALA A 25 -3.86 -1.65 -10.91
CA ALA A 25 -5.24 -2.01 -11.19
C ALA A 25 -5.99 -0.93 -12.01
N LEU A 26 -5.67 0.35 -11.82
CA LEU A 26 -6.26 1.46 -12.59
C LEU A 26 -5.60 1.67 -13.96
N ILE A 27 -4.30 1.42 -14.06
CA ILE A 27 -3.49 1.70 -15.26
C ILE A 27 -3.49 0.52 -16.24
N PHE A 28 -3.45 -0.72 -15.76
CA PHE A 28 -3.43 -1.93 -16.61
C PHE A 28 -4.65 -2.05 -17.56
N PRO A 29 -5.88 -1.70 -17.17
CA PRO A 29 -7.01 -1.66 -18.09
C PRO A 29 -6.81 -0.68 -19.25
N ALA A 30 -6.07 0.42 -19.03
CA ALA A 30 -5.84 1.47 -20.03
C ALA A 30 -4.90 1.04 -21.15
N PHE A 31 -3.98 0.12 -20.87
CA PHE A 31 -2.96 -0.32 -21.82
C PHE A 31 -3.46 -1.40 -22.80
N GLY A 32 -4.72 -1.84 -22.70
CA GLY A 32 -5.33 -2.81 -23.63
C GLY A 32 -4.62 -4.17 -23.70
N PHE A 33 -3.66 -4.42 -22.81
CA PHE A 33 -2.77 -5.59 -22.86
C PHE A 33 -3.50 -6.90 -22.51
N LEU A 34 -4.62 -6.82 -21.79
CA LEU A 34 -5.41 -7.96 -21.32
C LEU A 34 -6.82 -8.06 -21.94
N LEU A 35 -7.43 -6.95 -22.36
CA LEU A 35 -8.77 -6.91 -22.95
C LEU A 35 -8.81 -5.86 -24.09
N PRO A 36 -9.51 -6.13 -25.20
CA PRO A 36 -9.59 -5.22 -26.35
C PRO A 36 -10.39 -3.93 -26.09
N GLY A 37 -10.95 -3.76 -24.89
CA GLY A 37 -11.68 -2.56 -24.49
C GLY A 37 -11.99 -2.51 -22.99
N TYR A 38 -12.47 -1.36 -22.53
CA TYR A 38 -12.96 -1.19 -21.16
C TYR A 38 -14.32 -1.88 -21.00
N ASP A 39 -14.34 -3.02 -20.32
CA ASP A 39 -15.59 -3.64 -19.86
C ASP A 39 -16.05 -2.95 -18.55
N PRO A 40 -17.26 -2.36 -18.52
CA PRO A 40 -17.82 -1.75 -17.31
C PRO A 40 -17.87 -2.70 -16.11
N PHE A 41 -18.12 -3.99 -16.34
CA PHE A 41 -18.16 -5.01 -15.29
C PHE A 41 -16.77 -5.28 -14.71
N PHE A 42 -15.76 -5.38 -15.58
CA PHE A 42 -14.36 -5.50 -15.17
C PHE A 42 -13.91 -4.27 -14.37
N THR A 43 -14.26 -3.07 -14.86
CA THR A 43 -13.94 -1.81 -14.18
C THR A 43 -14.58 -1.75 -12.79
N LEU A 44 -15.83 -2.20 -12.64
CA LEU A 44 -16.53 -2.28 -11.36
C LEU A 44 -15.81 -3.22 -10.37
N ILE A 45 -15.35 -4.38 -10.83
CA ILE A 45 -14.59 -5.33 -10.01
C ILE A 45 -13.28 -4.69 -9.53
N ILE A 46 -12.55 -4.04 -10.44
CA ILE A 46 -11.30 -3.34 -10.12
C ILE A 46 -11.51 -2.24 -9.09
N ILE A 47 -12.54 -1.40 -9.25
CA ILE A 47 -12.89 -0.35 -8.28
C ILE A 47 -13.23 -0.96 -6.92
N THR A 48 -14.00 -2.05 -6.90
CA THR A 48 -14.39 -2.74 -5.67
C THR A 48 -13.16 -3.29 -4.93
N LEU A 49 -12.25 -3.95 -5.65
CA LEU A 49 -10.99 -4.44 -5.08
C LEU A 49 -10.12 -3.30 -4.56
N ALA A 50 -9.99 -2.21 -5.32
CA ALA A 50 -9.24 -1.03 -4.91
C ALA A 50 -9.81 -0.44 -3.60
N LEU A 51 -11.14 -0.33 -3.49
CA LEU A 51 -11.80 0.16 -2.26
C LEU A 51 -11.53 -0.73 -1.05
N ILE A 52 -11.62 -2.06 -1.21
CA ILE A 52 -11.31 -3.02 -0.12
C ILE A 52 -9.87 -2.85 0.35
N ILE A 53 -8.92 -2.75 -0.58
CA ILE A 53 -7.50 -2.55 -0.28
C ILE A 53 -7.30 -1.22 0.47
N ILE A 54 -7.92 -0.13 0.01
CA ILE A 54 -7.82 1.18 0.67
C ILE A 54 -8.35 1.09 2.10
N VAL A 55 -9.55 0.55 2.31
CA VAL A 55 -10.15 0.43 3.65
C VAL A 55 -9.25 -0.36 4.58
N ARG A 56 -8.69 -1.49 4.12
CA ARG A 56 -7.80 -2.35 4.91
C ARG A 56 -6.51 -1.66 5.34
N HIS A 57 -6.08 -0.62 4.63
CA HIS A 57 -4.83 0.08 4.93
C HIS A 57 -5.00 1.45 5.58
N ARG A 58 -6.22 1.95 5.77
CA ARG A 58 -6.47 3.23 6.45
C ARG A 58 -5.87 3.25 7.86
N ASP A 59 -6.05 2.18 8.62
CA ASP A 59 -5.52 2.09 9.99
C ASP A 59 -3.98 2.13 10.00
N ASN A 60 -3.34 1.41 9.08
CA ASN A 60 -1.89 1.41 8.93
C ASN A 60 -1.36 2.82 8.57
N ILE A 61 -2.05 3.52 7.67
CA ILE A 61 -1.69 4.90 7.28
C ILE A 61 -1.87 5.85 8.47
N GLN A 62 -2.94 5.70 9.26
CA GLN A 62 -3.17 6.50 10.45
C GLN A 62 -2.08 6.28 11.50
N ARG A 63 -1.68 5.03 11.78
CA ARG A 63 -0.59 4.73 12.73
C ARG A 63 0.76 5.30 12.29
N ILE A 64 1.10 5.19 10.99
CA ILE A 64 2.31 5.80 10.42
C ILE A 64 2.27 7.34 10.59
N LYS A 65 1.13 7.98 10.28
CA LYS A 65 0.97 9.44 10.41
C LYS A 65 1.05 9.91 11.86
N GLN A 66 0.55 9.11 12.80
CA GLN A 66 0.63 9.37 14.24
C GLN A 66 2.00 9.03 14.83
N LYS A 67 2.95 8.49 14.04
CA LYS A 67 4.24 7.97 14.50
C LYS A 67 4.11 6.94 15.64
N LYS A 68 3.00 6.21 15.67
CA LYS A 68 2.69 5.16 16.66
C LYS A 68 2.83 3.76 16.09
N GLU A 69 3.64 3.63 15.04
CA GLU A 69 3.69 2.37 14.33
C GLU A 69 4.86 1.51 14.78
N ASN A 70 4.64 0.19 14.80
CA ASN A 70 5.63 -0.74 15.28
C ASN A 70 6.86 -0.77 14.36
N LEU A 71 7.97 -0.27 14.90
CA LEU A 71 9.29 -0.36 14.31
C LEU A 71 9.90 -1.72 14.63
N ILE A 72 10.41 -2.40 13.60
CA ILE A 72 11.22 -3.60 13.78
C ILE A 72 12.66 -3.20 14.16
N PRO A 73 13.35 -3.97 15.03
CA PRO A 73 14.66 -3.63 15.57
C PRO A 73 15.82 -3.70 14.55
N TRP A 74 15.51 -3.92 13.27
CA TRP A 74 16.47 -4.03 12.17
C TRP A 74 15.98 -3.23 10.94
N GLY A 75 16.91 -2.80 10.10
CA GLY A 75 16.67 -1.93 8.93
C GLY A 75 17.15 -0.49 9.12
N LEU A 76 17.05 0.35 8.09
CA LEU A 76 17.71 1.66 8.01
C LEU A 76 16.96 2.78 8.75
N ASN A 77 15.67 2.58 9.10
CA ASN A 77 14.78 3.59 9.72
C ASN A 77 14.98 5.02 9.16
N LEU A 78 14.85 5.18 7.84
CA LEU A 78 15.02 6.50 7.20
C LEU A 78 14.03 7.55 7.72
N THR A 79 12.89 7.11 8.25
CA THR A 79 11.86 7.99 8.82
C THR A 79 12.22 8.58 10.19
N HIS A 80 13.34 8.16 10.80
CA HIS A 80 13.81 8.61 12.12
C HIS A 80 12.70 8.59 13.19
N GLN A 81 11.80 7.60 13.10
CA GLN A 81 10.76 7.42 14.11
C GLN A 81 11.37 6.71 15.32
N GLU A 82 11.02 7.15 16.52
CA GLU A 82 11.42 6.45 17.73
C GLU A 82 10.50 5.25 17.99
N PRO A 83 11.04 4.07 18.34
CA PRO A 83 10.23 2.94 18.75
C PRO A 83 9.39 3.34 19.97
N GLU A 84 8.08 3.09 19.90
CA GLU A 84 7.19 3.29 21.04
C GLU A 84 7.73 2.45 22.21
N LYS A 85 8.12 3.12 23.31
CA LYS A 85 8.65 2.43 24.49
C LYS A 85 7.54 1.54 25.04
N LYS A 86 7.75 0.23 24.99
CA LYS A 86 6.92 -0.77 25.68
C LYS A 86 6.90 -0.53 27.18
#